data_AF-A0A1M8A3L0-F1
#
_entry.id   AF-A0A1M8A3L0-F1
#
_cell.length_a   1.000
_cell.length_b   1.000
_cell.length_c   1.000
_cell.angle_alpha   90.00
_cell.angle_beta   90.00
_cell.angle_gamma   90.00
#
_symmetry.space_group_name_H-M   'P 1'
#
loop_
_entity.id
_entity.type
_entity.pdbx_description
1 polymer ?
#
loop_
_entity_poly.entity_id
_entity_poly.type
_entity_poly.pdbx_seq_one_letter_code
_entity_poly.pdbx_strand_id
1 'polypeptide(L)' 'MSYTIAGKKVLSEHLVLGVFGSIGAAVYLATRGGSKNGADAKASKSAPAVPINASSPDEEAFVRQFLAEAMKEEK' A
#
# COMPACT_ATOMS: atom_id res chain seq x y z
N MET A 1 12.75 20.32 -25.95
CA MET A 1 13.09 21.09 -24.73
C MET A 1 14.09 20.29 -23.89
N SER A 2 15.08 20.93 -23.29
CA SER A 2 16.10 20.29 -22.44
C SER A 2 16.25 21.04 -21.13
N TYR A 3 16.50 20.31 -20.04
CA TYR A 3 16.68 20.85 -18.70
C TYR A 3 18.13 20.67 -18.26
N THR A 4 18.65 21.59 -17.44
CA THR A 4 19.98 21.44 -16.84
C THR A 4 19.81 20.85 -15.44
N ILE A 5 20.28 19.62 -15.25
CA ILE A 5 20.22 18.90 -13.97
C ILE A 5 21.66 18.60 -13.56
N ALA A 6 22.07 18.99 -12.36
CA ALA A 6 23.43 18.80 -11.85
C ALA A 6 24.54 19.26 -12.82
N GLY A 7 24.31 20.38 -13.53
CA GLY A 7 25.26 20.93 -14.51
C GLY A 7 25.34 20.15 -15.83
N LYS A 8 24.44 19.20 -16.07
CA LYS A 8 24.34 18.43 -17.32
C LYS A 8 23.01 18.72 -18.02
N LYS A 9 23.05 18.88 -19.35
CA LYS A 9 21.84 19.03 -20.16
C LYS A 9 21.19 17.66 -20.34
N VAL A 10 19.97 17.52 -19.87
CA VAL A 10 19.14 16.32 -20.00
C VAL A 10 17.96 16.67 -20.91
N LEU A 11 17.75 15.85 -21.94
CA LEU A 11 16.63 16.04 -22.84
C LEU A 11 15.31 15.64 -22.16
N SER A 12 14.26 16.41 -22.40
CA SER A 12 12.97 16.21 -21.71
C SER A 12 12.38 14.82 -21.93
N GLU A 13 12.61 14.19 -23.08
CA GLU A 13 12.10 12.84 -23.38
C GLU A 13 12.68 11.77 -22.44
N HIS A 14 13.97 11.84 -22.13
CA HIS A 14 14.62 10.91 -21.21
C HIS A 14 14.24 11.17 -19.77
N LEU A 15 14.01 12.43 -19.41
CA LEU A 15 13.52 12.80 -18.08
C LEU A 15 12.14 12.20 -17.84
N VAL A 16 11.23 12.37 -18.80
CA VAL A 16 9.87 11.83 -18.73
C VAL A 16 9.89 10.30 -18.64
N LEU A 17 10.68 9.62 -19.48
CA LEU A 17 10.83 8.17 -19.43
C LEU A 17 11.43 7.70 -18.09
N GLY A 18 12.42 8.40 -17.55
CA GLY A 18 13.03 8.10 -16.26
C GLY A 18 12.04 8.24 -15.10
N VAL A 19 11.24 9.30 -15.09
CA VAL A 19 10.20 9.52 -14.07
C VAL A 19 9.14 8.43 -14.15
N PHE A 20 8.58 8.17 -15.33
CA PHE A 20 7.58 7.12 -15.49
C PHE A 20 8.11 5.73 -15.13
N GLY A 21 9.33 5.40 -15.55
CA GLY A 21 10.00 4.17 -15.17
C GLY A 21 10.22 4.05 -13.66
N SER A 22 10.64 5.14 -13.00
CA SER A 22 10.86 5.15 -11.55
C SER A 22 9.56 4.95 -10.76
N ILE A 23 8.47 5.61 -11.16
CA ILE A 23 7.16 5.45 -10.52
C ILE A 23 6.64 4.03 -10.74
N GLY A 24 6.70 3.51 -11.97
CA GLY A 24 6.28 2.14 -12.28
C GLY A 24 7.07 1.10 -11.49
N ALA A 25 8.40 1.26 -11.41
CA ALA A 25 9.26 0.38 -10.61
C ALA A 25 8.99 0.49 -9.11
N ALA A 26 8.74 1.70 -8.58
CA ALA A 26 8.42 1.90 -7.18
C ALA A 26 7.09 1.23 -6.80
N VAL A 27 6.03 1.44 -7.60
CA VAL A 27 4.75 0.78 -7.40
C VAL A 27 4.89 -0.73 -7.54
N TYR A 28 5.62 -1.20 -8.55
CA TYR A 28 5.88 -2.62 -8.71
C TYR A 28 6.63 -3.19 -7.50
N LEU A 29 7.68 -2.55 -7.00
CA LEU A 29 8.39 -3.03 -5.80
C LEU A 29 7.51 -3.01 -4.54
N ALA A 30 6.63 -2.01 -4.39
CA ALA A 30 5.71 -1.91 -3.27
C ALA A 30 4.59 -2.97 -3.32
N THR A 31 4.19 -3.40 -4.52
CA THR A 31 3.06 -4.32 -4.74
C THR A 31 3.47 -5.73 -5.13
N ARG A 32 4.73 -5.94 -5.54
CA ARG A 32 5.32 -7.23 -5.85
C ARG A 32 5.50 -7.98 -4.55
N GLY A 33 4.44 -8.69 -4.16
CA GLY A 33 4.33 -9.49 -2.94
C GLY A 33 5.64 -10.18 -2.58
N GLY A 34 6.30 -9.64 -1.56
CA GLY A 34 7.51 -10.18 -0.95
C GLY A 34 7.16 -10.64 0.46
N SER A 35 7.46 -11.91 0.75
CA SER A 35 7.24 -12.55 2.04
C SER A 35 7.79 -11.70 3.20
N LYS A 36 6.86 -11.13 3.99
CA LYS A 36 6.87 -10.78 5.43
C LYS A 36 8.14 -10.30 6.17
N ASN A 37 9.24 -9.98 5.51
CA ASN A 37 10.48 -9.62 6.18
C ASN A 37 11.00 -8.26 5.72
N GLY A 38 10.74 -7.24 6.54
CA GLY A 38 11.67 -6.11 6.65
C GLY A 38 11.14 -4.71 6.35
N ALA A 39 9.93 -4.35 6.81
CA ALA A 39 9.57 -2.96 7.16
C ALA A 39 8.34 -2.90 8.09
N ASP A 40 7.50 -3.94 8.06
CA ASP A 40 6.30 -4.08 8.92
C ASP A 40 6.50 -5.05 10.11
N ALA A 41 7.74 -5.42 10.46
CA ALA A 41 8.01 -6.24 11.65
C ALA A 41 7.82 -5.47 12.99
N LYS A 42 7.19 -4.30 12.94
CA LYS A 42 6.57 -3.63 14.09
C LYS A 42 5.11 -3.24 13.83
N ALA A 43 4.44 -3.88 12.88
CA ALA A 43 2.99 -4.07 12.98
C ALA A 43 2.80 -5.32 13.82
N SER A 44 2.80 -5.10 15.14
CA SER A 44 2.34 -6.07 16.13
C SER A 44 1.17 -6.87 15.56
N LYS A 45 1.23 -8.18 15.66
CA LYS A 45 0.12 -9.14 15.54
C LYS A 45 -1.04 -8.87 16.52
N SER A 46 -1.22 -7.65 16.99
CA SER A 46 -2.52 -7.19 17.44
C SER A 46 -3.26 -6.77 16.18
N ALA A 47 -4.25 -7.58 15.77
CA ALA A 47 -5.33 -7.11 14.92
C ALA A 47 -5.63 -5.65 15.26
N PRO A 48 -5.78 -4.72 14.29
CA PRO A 48 -6.36 -3.45 14.64
C PRO A 48 -7.70 -3.81 15.29
N ALA A 49 -7.83 -3.58 16.59
CA ALA A 49 -9.12 -3.30 17.17
C ALA A 49 -9.52 -1.96 16.56
N VAL A 50 -9.87 -1.97 15.28
CA VAL A 50 -10.55 -0.89 14.60
C VAL A 50 -11.78 -0.67 15.45
N PRO A 51 -11.92 0.49 16.12
CA PRO A 51 -13.11 0.76 16.90
C PRO A 51 -14.29 0.63 15.94
N ILE A 52 -15.17 -0.33 16.19
CA ILE A 52 -16.40 -0.51 15.42
C ILE A 52 -17.26 0.71 15.78
N ASN A 53 -17.16 1.78 15.00
CA ASN A 53 -18.03 2.94 15.14
C ASN A 53 -19.32 2.64 14.39
N ALA A 54 -20.19 1.80 14.96
CA ALA A 54 -21.54 1.60 14.43
C ALA A 54 -22.53 2.51 15.17
N SER A 55 -23.55 2.97 14.46
CA SER A 55 -24.55 3.87 15.06
C SER A 55 -25.64 3.09 15.81
N SER A 56 -25.69 1.77 15.66
CA SER A 56 -26.67 0.89 16.30
C SER A 56 -26.07 -0.44 16.78
N PRO A 57 -26.61 -1.05 17.84
CA PRO A 57 -26.09 -2.31 18.39
C PRO A 57 -26.15 -3.49 17.40
N ASP A 58 -27.09 -3.45 16.47
CA ASP A 58 -27.32 -4.52 15.47
C ASP A 58 -26.26 -4.47 14.36
N GLU A 59 -25.91 -3.25 13.91
CA GLU A 59 -24.82 -3.05 12.95
C GLU A 59 -23.47 -3.52 13.50
N GLU A 60 -23.20 -3.34 14.80
CA GLU A 60 -21.97 -3.87 15.40
C GLU A 60 -21.89 -5.41 15.33
N ALA A 61 -23.01 -6.09 15.60
CA ALA A 61 -23.07 -7.55 15.55
C ALA A 61 -22.84 -8.07 14.13
N PHE A 62 -23.45 -7.41 13.15
CA PHE A 62 -23.27 -7.72 11.73
C PHE A 62 -21.81 -7.54 11.28
N VAL A 63 -21.17 -6.41 11.61
CA VAL A 63 -19.77 -6.15 11.21
C VAL A 63 -18.81 -7.16 11.85
N ARG A 64 -19.06 -7.55 13.11
CA ARG A 64 -18.24 -8.58 13.80
C ARG A 64 -18.38 -9.95 13.13
N GLN A 65 -19.59 -10.33 12.73
CA GLN A 65 -19.83 -11.59 12.05
C GLN A 65 -19.23 -11.61 10.64
N PHE A 66 -19.39 -10.52 9.88
CA PHE A 66 -18.79 -10.36 8.56
C PHE A 66 -17.26 -10.45 8.62
N LEU A 67 -16.64 -9.80 9.61
CA LEU A 67 -15.19 -9.86 9.80
C LEU A 67 -14.72 -11.27 10.19
N ALA A 68 -15.47 -11.96 11.04
CA ALA A 68 -15.16 -13.33 11.45
C ALA A 68 -15.28 -14.33 10.29
N GLU A 69 -16.26 -14.15 9.40
CA GLU A 69 -16.44 -14.97 8.19
C GLU A 69 -15.34 -14.68 7.16
N ALA A 70 -15.02 -13.40 6.91
CA ALA A 70 -13.96 -13.01 6.00
C ALA A 70 -12.57 -13.56 6.42
N MET A 71 -12.27 -13.57 7.73
CA MET A 71 -11.05 -14.18 8.25
C MET A 71 -11.04 -15.71 8.16
N LYS A 72 -12.21 -16.35 8.09
CA LYS A 72 -12.34 -17.80 7.97
C LYS A 72 -12.20 -18.28 6.52
N GLU A 73 -12.67 -17.50 5.56
CA GLU A 73 -12.53 -17.79 4.12
C GLU A 73 -11.11 -17.57 3.58
N GLU A 74 -10.29 -16.77 4.27
CA GLU A 74 -8.89 -16.51 3.88
C GLU A 74 -7.91 -17.67 4.26
N LYS A 75 -8.42 -18.82 4.74
CA LYS A 75 -7.63 -19.99 5.15
C LYS A 75 -7.92 -21.23 4.32
#